data_AF-A0A258QI90-F1
#
_entry.id   AF-A0A258QI90-F1
#
_cell.length_a   1.000
_cell.length_b   1.000
_cell.length_c   1.000
_cell.angle_alpha   90.00
_cell.angle_beta   90.00
_cell.angle_gamma   90.00
#
_symmetry.space_group_name_H-M   'P 1'
#
loop_
_entity.id
_entity.type
_entity.pdbx_description
1 polymer ?
#
loop_
_entity_poly.entity_id
_entity_poly.type
_entity_poly.pdbx_seq_one_letter_code
_entity_poly.pdbx_strand_id
1 'polypeptide(L)'
;MHIVRMTADSGVWLPLQSEMDGIKNTKPPLVFWEGIASTSWGSDWTLFALRWPSLVYTGLTAFFLFLAVARFSANRKTGLLAALVWLSFFATYRYGRPFLTDPPEVFWISLPFFALLYWGKAAFNSKLLFPTLAGFSIGMALLAKSFAYVVPACFALSLFYWRWRNWSIPKLIVLDAYKVIVIALLALGVFALWFVLDPFPQEIWKEFVVGENASKFDARSSHYLLDLVRGGDSLWMLLLTTLANAGLFILVLISALVQCWRQRRFLSFEETLLLLLILAFFIVFSLPSQRSGRYLLPVMPAFAALIALYWDRLPLWGFRFALLLQLILLAALTWVGSNLQLSDFLGKPGLWDYSYAHWIMIGASLLLVLLGLFYRAHTKTIALAG
;
A
#
# COMPACT_ATOMS: atom_id res chain seq x y z
N MET A 1 -7.30 17.54 -6.14
CA MET A 1 -7.24 18.47 -7.30
C MET A 1 -7.60 19.88 -6.87
N HIS A 2 -8.76 20.12 -6.22
CA HIS A 2 -9.17 21.46 -5.76
C HIS A 2 -8.07 22.19 -4.96
N ILE A 3 -7.57 21.59 -3.88
CA ILE A 3 -6.51 22.20 -3.05
C ILE A 3 -5.25 22.51 -3.86
N VAL A 4 -4.83 21.60 -4.75
CA VAL A 4 -3.65 21.79 -5.63
C VAL A 4 -3.84 23.03 -6.50
N ARG A 5 -5.02 23.17 -7.11
CA ARG A 5 -5.34 24.29 -8.01
C ARG A 5 -5.36 25.61 -7.26
N MET A 6 -6.13 25.70 -6.18
CA MET A 6 -6.24 26.92 -5.39
C MET A 6 -4.89 27.35 -4.80
N THR A 7 -4.05 26.39 -4.41
CA THR A 7 -2.71 26.67 -3.85
C THR A 7 -1.73 27.08 -4.94
N ALA A 8 -1.80 26.49 -6.14
CA ALA A 8 -0.99 26.93 -7.28
C ALA A 8 -1.38 28.36 -7.71
N ASP A 9 -2.68 28.64 -7.80
CA ASP A 9 -3.23 29.94 -8.21
C ASP A 9 -2.84 31.07 -7.25
N SER A 10 -2.65 30.77 -5.96
CA SER A 10 -2.17 31.76 -4.97
C SER A 10 -0.67 32.03 -5.04
N GLY A 11 0.09 31.30 -5.86
CA GLY A 11 1.52 31.51 -6.04
C GLY A 11 2.39 31.11 -4.84
N VAL A 12 1.87 30.34 -3.89
CA VAL A 12 2.59 29.90 -2.69
C VAL A 12 2.52 28.38 -2.49
N TRP A 13 3.45 27.81 -1.72
CA TRP A 13 3.42 26.39 -1.34
C TRP A 13 2.61 26.11 -0.06
N LEU A 14 2.59 27.11 0.82
CA LEU A 14 1.88 27.12 2.09
C LEU A 14 1.39 28.55 2.37
N PRO A 15 0.29 28.72 3.11
CA PRO A 15 -0.59 27.64 3.56
C PRO A 15 -1.36 27.03 2.38
N LEU A 16 -1.80 25.77 2.53
CA LEU A 16 -2.70 25.14 1.55
C LEU A 16 -3.98 25.98 1.41
N GLN A 17 -4.58 26.00 0.22
CA GLN A 17 -5.77 26.80 -0.07
C GLN A 17 -6.98 25.91 -0.42
N SER A 18 -8.17 26.32 0.02
CA SER A 18 -9.43 25.64 -0.29
C SER A 18 -10.58 26.63 -0.13
N GLU A 19 -11.53 26.63 -1.07
CA GLU A 19 -12.81 27.36 -0.94
C GLU A 19 -13.82 26.60 -0.07
N MET A 20 -13.55 25.33 0.23
CA MET A 20 -14.41 24.50 1.08
C MET A 20 -13.93 24.60 2.54
N ASP A 21 -14.85 25.01 3.41
CA ASP A 21 -14.61 25.18 4.85
C ASP A 21 -14.10 23.88 5.50
N GLY A 22 -13.01 23.98 6.27
CA GLY A 22 -12.45 22.89 7.06
C GLY A 22 -11.77 21.76 6.27
N ILE A 23 -11.63 21.87 4.94
CA ILE A 23 -11.01 20.82 4.11
C ILE A 23 -9.51 21.07 3.86
N LYS A 24 -9.06 22.31 4.08
CA LYS A 24 -7.70 22.80 3.80
C LYS A 24 -6.59 21.89 4.31
N ASN A 25 -6.56 21.59 5.62
CA ASN A 25 -5.48 20.81 6.22
C ASN A 25 -5.87 19.37 6.57
N THR A 26 -6.86 18.79 5.87
CA THR A 26 -7.27 17.38 6.12
C THR A 26 -6.20 16.34 5.75
N LYS A 27 -5.19 16.76 4.99
CA LYS A 27 -4.01 15.96 4.65
C LYS A 27 -2.74 16.81 4.72
N PRO A 28 -1.58 16.18 4.99
CA PRO A 28 -0.29 16.85 4.94
C PRO A 28 0.11 17.26 3.50
N PRO A 29 1.13 18.13 3.34
CA PRO A 29 1.28 18.92 2.13
C PRO A 29 1.94 18.21 0.95
N LEU A 30 2.65 17.09 1.17
CA LEU A 30 3.53 16.50 0.15
C LEU A 30 2.81 16.15 -1.16
N VAL A 31 1.63 15.50 -1.07
CA VAL A 31 0.87 15.14 -2.26
C VAL A 31 0.41 16.39 -3.04
N PHE A 32 0.12 17.48 -2.34
CA PHE A 32 -0.31 18.71 -2.97
C PHE A 32 0.88 19.41 -3.64
N TRP A 33 2.04 19.43 -2.99
CA TRP A 33 3.28 19.92 -3.58
C TRP A 33 3.68 19.13 -4.82
N GLU A 34 3.56 17.81 -4.79
CA GLU A 34 3.74 16.95 -5.97
C GLU A 34 2.77 17.33 -7.09
N GLY A 35 1.49 17.59 -6.76
CA GLY A 35 0.50 18.06 -7.71
C GLY A 35 0.87 19.40 -8.35
N ILE A 36 1.32 20.38 -7.55
CA ILE A 36 1.72 21.70 -8.05
C ILE A 36 2.95 21.56 -8.97
N ALA A 37 3.97 20.82 -8.53
CA ALA A 37 5.19 20.63 -9.30
C ALA A 37 4.93 19.87 -10.62
N SER A 38 4.16 18.77 -10.55
CA SER A 38 3.91 17.90 -11.71
C SER A 38 3.01 18.51 -12.77
N THR A 39 2.22 19.52 -12.41
CA THR A 39 1.37 20.31 -13.32
C THR A 39 2.05 21.60 -13.82
N SER A 40 3.36 21.73 -13.61
CA SER A 40 4.12 22.94 -13.94
C SER A 40 3.48 24.19 -13.35
N TRP A 41 3.21 24.14 -12.04
CA TRP A 41 2.52 25.20 -11.29
C TRP A 41 1.09 25.46 -11.79
N GLY A 42 0.35 24.41 -12.13
CA GLY A 42 -1.03 24.53 -12.60
C GLY A 42 -1.17 25.05 -14.05
N SER A 43 -0.12 25.00 -14.86
CA SER A 43 -0.21 25.31 -16.30
C SER A 43 -0.64 24.10 -17.15
N ASP A 44 -0.41 22.87 -16.67
CA ASP A 44 -0.84 21.62 -17.32
C ASP A 44 -1.70 20.77 -16.37
N TRP A 45 -3.02 20.77 -16.58
CA TRP A 45 -3.99 20.02 -15.78
C TRP A 45 -4.37 18.65 -16.37
N THR A 46 -3.53 18.07 -17.22
CA THR A 46 -3.80 16.73 -17.74
C THR A 46 -3.83 15.69 -16.62
N LEU A 47 -4.66 14.65 -16.80
CA LEU A 47 -4.69 13.52 -15.86
C LEU A 47 -3.33 12.83 -15.73
N PHE A 48 -2.52 12.85 -16.79
CA PHE A 48 -1.17 12.31 -16.76
C PHE A 48 -0.24 13.15 -15.89
N ALA A 49 -0.23 14.48 -16.06
CA ALA A 49 0.56 15.39 -15.24
C ALA A 49 0.33 15.14 -13.74
N LEU A 50 -0.93 15.01 -13.33
CA LEU A 50 -1.28 14.75 -11.93
C LEU A 50 -0.94 13.33 -11.43
N ARG A 51 -0.93 12.31 -12.31
CA ARG A 51 -0.87 10.89 -11.88
C ARG A 51 0.51 10.26 -12.06
N TRP A 52 1.37 10.79 -12.92
CA TRP A 52 2.69 10.18 -13.14
C TRP A 52 3.53 10.05 -11.86
N PRO A 53 3.48 10.97 -10.86
CA PRO A 53 4.22 10.78 -9.60
C PRO A 53 3.75 9.52 -8.85
N SER A 54 2.43 9.30 -8.80
CA SER A 54 1.84 8.09 -8.21
C SER A 54 2.30 6.80 -8.92
N LEU A 55 2.42 6.85 -10.25
CA LEU A 55 2.95 5.73 -11.04
C LEU A 55 4.43 5.47 -10.73
N VAL A 56 5.23 6.53 -10.56
CA VAL A 56 6.65 6.41 -10.18
C VAL A 56 6.80 5.78 -8.80
N TYR A 57 6.07 6.24 -7.79
CA TYR A 57 6.10 5.62 -6.46
C TYR A 57 5.68 4.14 -6.48
N THR A 58 4.68 3.81 -7.28
CA THR A 58 4.25 2.43 -7.49
C THR A 58 5.37 1.60 -8.13
N GLY A 59 5.95 2.08 -9.23
CA GLY A 59 7.07 1.41 -9.91
C GLY A 59 8.31 1.24 -9.02
N LEU A 60 8.67 2.26 -8.24
CA LEU A 60 9.77 2.20 -7.29
C LEU A 60 9.52 1.17 -6.19
N THR A 61 8.30 1.11 -5.65
CA THR A 61 7.95 0.10 -4.64
C THR A 61 8.11 -1.32 -5.20
N ALA A 62 7.61 -1.57 -6.42
CA ALA A 62 7.79 -2.86 -7.09
C ALA A 62 9.28 -3.18 -7.32
N PHE A 63 10.06 -2.19 -7.76
CA PHE A 63 11.49 -2.35 -8.01
C PHE A 63 12.29 -2.69 -6.74
N PHE A 64 12.07 -1.97 -5.64
CA PHE A 64 12.77 -2.25 -4.38
C PHE A 64 12.28 -3.55 -3.73
N LEU A 65 11.01 -3.91 -3.89
CA LEU A 65 10.50 -5.24 -3.51
C LEU A 65 11.23 -6.34 -4.28
N PHE A 66 11.38 -6.20 -5.60
CA PHE A 66 12.16 -7.10 -6.44
C PHE A 66 13.59 -7.25 -5.91
N LEU A 67 14.28 -6.14 -5.64
CA LEU A 67 15.66 -6.16 -5.16
C LEU A 67 15.76 -6.86 -3.80
N ALA A 68 14.92 -6.50 -2.84
CA ALA A 68 14.93 -7.07 -1.50
C ALA A 68 14.71 -8.59 -1.55
N VAL A 69 13.64 -9.04 -2.21
CA VAL A 69 13.30 -10.46 -2.30
C VAL A 69 14.35 -11.24 -3.09
N ALA A 70 14.79 -10.75 -4.24
CA ALA A 70 15.86 -11.39 -5.01
C ALA A 70 17.15 -11.57 -4.19
N ARG A 71 17.45 -10.61 -3.32
CA ARG A 71 18.66 -10.59 -2.52
C ARG A 71 18.63 -11.58 -1.36
N PHE A 72 17.55 -11.62 -0.58
CA PHE A 72 17.47 -12.52 0.58
C PHE A 72 17.07 -13.94 0.19
N SER A 73 16.28 -14.12 -0.88
CA SER A 73 15.95 -15.46 -1.39
C SER A 73 17.04 -16.05 -2.27
N ALA A 74 18.10 -15.28 -2.58
CA ALA A 74 19.14 -15.61 -3.54
C ALA A 74 18.60 -16.04 -4.93
N ASN A 75 17.40 -15.57 -5.30
CA ASN A 75 16.73 -15.96 -6.53
C ASN A 75 16.03 -14.76 -7.19
N ARG A 76 16.60 -14.28 -8.30
CA ARG A 76 16.05 -13.16 -9.07
C ARG A 76 14.63 -13.42 -9.59
N LYS A 77 14.29 -14.68 -9.91
CA LYS A 77 12.95 -15.05 -10.39
C LYS A 77 11.91 -14.86 -9.28
N THR A 78 12.23 -15.24 -8.04
CA THR A 78 11.37 -15.04 -6.88
C THR A 78 11.18 -13.56 -6.59
N GLY A 79 12.24 -12.75 -6.72
CA GLY A 79 12.12 -11.29 -6.60
C GLY A 79 11.21 -10.69 -7.67
N LEU A 80 11.37 -11.10 -8.93
CA LEU A 80 10.57 -10.59 -10.04
C LEU A 80 9.10 -10.96 -9.84
N LEU A 81 8.87 -12.20 -9.42
CA LEU A 81 7.54 -12.69 -9.09
C LEU A 81 6.89 -11.89 -7.95
N ALA A 82 7.63 -11.55 -6.88
CA ALA A 82 7.09 -10.74 -5.79
C ALA A 82 6.63 -9.36 -6.29
N ALA A 83 7.43 -8.71 -7.14
CA ALA A 83 7.07 -7.45 -7.77
C ALA A 83 5.81 -7.56 -8.64
N LEU A 84 5.74 -8.58 -9.50
CA LEU A 84 4.57 -8.81 -10.37
C LEU A 84 3.31 -9.14 -9.58
N VAL A 85 3.41 -9.98 -8.54
CA VAL A 85 2.28 -10.30 -7.65
C VAL A 85 1.79 -9.05 -6.91
N TRP A 86 2.70 -8.19 -6.46
CA TRP A 86 2.31 -6.95 -5.82
C TRP A 86 1.62 -5.99 -6.81
N LEU A 87 2.14 -5.88 -8.03
CA LEU A 87 1.52 -5.07 -9.09
C LEU A 87 0.13 -5.60 -9.50
N SER A 88 -0.09 -6.92 -9.42
CA SER A 88 -1.39 -7.54 -9.71
C SER A 88 -2.42 -7.41 -8.57
N PHE A 89 -2.03 -6.91 -7.40
CA PHE A 89 -2.99 -6.68 -6.32
C PHE A 89 -3.97 -5.58 -6.68
N PHE A 90 -5.24 -5.78 -6.33
CA PHE A 90 -6.30 -4.80 -6.58
C PHE A 90 -6.02 -3.45 -5.91
N ALA A 91 -5.37 -3.44 -4.74
CA ALA A 91 -4.91 -2.22 -4.11
C ALA A 91 -3.95 -1.39 -4.98
N THR A 92 -3.03 -2.04 -5.69
CA THR A 92 -2.09 -1.36 -6.59
C THR A 92 -2.83 -0.72 -7.76
N TYR A 93 -3.81 -1.41 -8.35
CA TYR A 93 -4.66 -0.81 -9.37
C TYR A 93 -5.53 0.34 -8.83
N ARG A 94 -6.22 0.11 -7.70
CA ARG A 94 -7.20 1.03 -7.12
C ARG A 94 -6.56 2.30 -6.57
N TYR A 95 -5.38 2.20 -5.97
CA TYR A 95 -4.72 3.31 -5.27
C TYR A 95 -3.42 3.79 -5.93
N GLY A 96 -2.75 2.95 -6.74
CA GLY A 96 -1.49 3.28 -7.42
C GLY A 96 -1.62 4.19 -8.64
N ARG A 97 -2.76 4.14 -9.34
CA ARG A 97 -3.04 4.94 -10.54
C ARG A 97 -3.58 6.35 -10.24
N PRO A 98 -4.54 6.52 -9.31
CA PRO A 98 -5.12 7.84 -9.09
C PRO A 98 -4.19 8.75 -8.29
N PHE A 99 -4.36 10.07 -8.45
CA PHE A 99 -3.65 11.07 -7.65
C PHE A 99 -4.16 11.04 -6.20
N LEU A 100 -3.48 10.26 -5.36
CA LEU A 100 -3.81 9.97 -3.97
C LEU A 100 -2.54 9.97 -3.10
N THR A 101 -2.73 10.06 -1.79
CA THR A 101 -1.65 10.00 -0.80
C THR A 101 -1.05 8.60 -0.61
N ASP A 102 -1.71 7.54 -1.11
CA ASP A 102 -1.31 6.17 -0.80
C ASP A 102 -0.02 5.71 -1.49
N PRO A 103 0.22 6.00 -2.78
CA PRO A 103 1.45 5.58 -3.44
C PRO A 103 2.73 6.10 -2.76
N PRO A 104 2.87 7.42 -2.47
CA PRO A 104 4.04 7.91 -1.73
C PRO A 104 4.14 7.30 -0.33
N GLU A 105 3.02 7.17 0.39
CA GLU A 105 3.00 6.53 1.71
C GLU A 105 3.51 5.09 1.67
N VAL A 106 2.99 4.24 0.78
CA VAL A 106 3.40 2.83 0.68
C VAL A 106 4.89 2.73 0.38
N PHE A 107 5.39 3.55 -0.55
CA PHE A 107 6.81 3.58 -0.90
C PHE A 107 7.68 3.99 0.29
N TRP A 108 7.42 5.18 0.86
CA TRP A 108 8.25 5.78 1.90
C TRP A 108 8.19 5.00 3.22
N ILE A 109 7.07 4.34 3.54
CA ILE A 109 7.00 3.41 4.68
C ILE A 109 7.75 2.11 4.40
N SER A 110 7.67 1.57 3.18
CA SER A 110 8.25 0.27 2.85
C SER A 110 9.77 0.31 2.70
N LEU A 111 10.32 1.44 2.23
CA LEU A 111 11.73 1.58 1.89
C LEU A 111 12.72 1.19 3.01
N PRO A 112 12.54 1.58 4.29
CA PRO A 112 13.43 1.16 5.37
C PRO A 112 13.38 -0.35 5.64
N PHE A 113 12.22 -0.98 5.48
CA PHE A 113 12.07 -2.43 5.65
C PHE A 113 12.72 -3.19 4.49
N PHE A 114 12.58 -2.70 3.25
CA PHE A 114 13.33 -3.23 2.11
C PHE A 114 14.83 -3.09 2.30
N ALA A 115 15.31 -1.95 2.83
CA ALA A 115 16.72 -1.74 3.14
C ALA A 115 17.25 -2.76 4.17
N LEU A 116 16.48 -3.06 5.23
CA LEU A 116 16.85 -4.11 6.21
C LEU A 116 16.88 -5.49 5.57
N LEU A 117 15.89 -5.83 4.75
CA LEU A 117 15.82 -7.12 4.05
C LEU A 117 16.93 -7.29 3.01
N TYR A 118 17.34 -6.21 2.34
CA TYR A 118 18.36 -6.22 1.30
C TYR A 118 19.79 -6.23 1.87
N TRP A 119 20.09 -5.33 2.81
CA TRP A 119 21.44 -5.20 3.39
C TRP A 119 21.68 -6.04 4.65
N GLY A 120 20.62 -6.58 5.25
CA GLY A 120 20.69 -7.50 6.39
C GLY A 120 21.56 -6.97 7.53
N LYS A 121 22.58 -7.75 7.91
CA LYS A 121 23.51 -7.46 9.01
C LYS A 121 24.09 -6.04 8.96
N ALA A 122 24.42 -5.53 7.78
CA ALA A 122 25.02 -4.21 7.63
C ALA A 122 24.05 -3.10 8.05
N ALA A 123 22.78 -3.19 7.64
CA ALA A 123 21.74 -2.22 8.04
C ALA A 123 21.38 -2.36 9.52
N PHE A 124 21.19 -3.58 10.03
CA PHE A 124 20.89 -3.80 11.45
C PHE A 124 21.98 -3.28 12.39
N ASN A 125 23.25 -3.44 12.02
CA ASN A 125 24.37 -2.98 12.84
C ASN A 125 24.73 -1.51 12.63
N SER A 126 24.15 -0.85 11.63
CA SER A 126 24.38 0.57 11.38
C SER A 126 23.89 1.41 12.56
N LYS A 127 24.76 2.28 13.07
CA LYS A 127 24.47 3.15 14.23
C LYS A 127 23.72 4.42 13.83
N LEU A 128 24.03 4.98 12.67
CA LEU A 128 23.52 6.29 12.26
C LEU A 128 22.93 6.28 10.84
N LEU A 129 23.62 5.69 9.85
CA LEU A 129 23.20 5.74 8.46
C LEU A 129 21.81 5.11 8.24
N PHE A 130 21.56 3.92 8.80
CA PHE A 130 20.24 3.30 8.68
C PHE A 130 19.18 4.10 9.45
N PRO A 131 19.38 4.49 10.73
CA PRO A 131 18.42 5.35 11.43
C PRO A 131 18.10 6.68 10.75
N THR A 132 19.08 7.34 10.13
CA THR A 132 18.83 8.59 9.39
C THR A 132 18.03 8.36 8.12
N LEU A 133 18.38 7.34 7.32
CA LEU A 133 17.60 6.95 6.15
C LEU A 133 16.17 6.57 6.52
N ALA A 134 16.01 5.76 7.56
CA ALA A 134 14.69 5.31 8.01
C ALA A 134 13.85 6.46 8.59
N GLY A 135 14.45 7.35 9.38
CA GLY A 135 13.79 8.53 9.93
C GLY A 135 13.33 9.49 8.83
N PHE A 136 14.20 9.80 7.86
CA PHE A 136 13.83 10.65 6.73
C PHE A 136 12.72 10.01 5.88
N SER A 137 12.87 8.73 5.53
CA SER A 137 11.89 7.99 4.73
C SER A 137 10.51 7.96 5.41
N ILE A 138 10.44 7.59 6.69
CA ILE A 138 9.17 7.58 7.42
C ILE A 138 8.63 9.01 7.52
N GLY A 139 9.48 10.02 7.76
CA GLY A 139 9.09 11.43 7.78
C GLY A 139 8.40 11.89 6.49
N MET A 140 8.92 11.49 5.33
CA MET A 140 8.28 11.73 4.04
C MET A 140 6.92 11.03 3.93
N ALA A 141 6.77 9.81 4.46
CA ALA A 141 5.47 9.16 4.54
C ALA A 141 4.48 9.89 5.46
N LEU A 142 4.96 10.46 6.58
CA LEU A 142 4.12 11.26 7.48
C LEU A 142 3.63 12.51 6.75
N LEU A 143 4.50 13.18 5.98
CA LEU A 143 4.16 14.31 5.12
C LEU A 143 3.31 13.93 3.90
N ALA A 144 3.22 12.66 3.54
CA ALA A 144 2.32 12.16 2.50
C ALA A 144 0.90 11.94 3.03
N LYS A 145 0.76 11.39 4.25
CA LYS A 145 -0.54 10.88 4.72
C LYS A 145 -0.89 11.22 6.17
N SER A 146 -0.08 10.80 7.15
CA SER A 146 -0.33 11.12 8.57
C SER A 146 0.85 10.78 9.47
N PHE A 147 1.04 11.59 10.51
CA PHE A 147 1.99 11.33 11.59
C PHE A 147 1.70 10.02 12.33
N ALA A 148 0.46 9.53 12.31
CA ALA A 148 0.06 8.30 12.99
C ALA A 148 0.85 7.06 12.51
N TYR A 149 1.39 7.06 11.28
CA TYR A 149 2.21 5.97 10.76
C TYR A 149 3.57 5.81 11.46
N VAL A 150 4.03 6.80 12.24
CA VAL A 150 5.25 6.65 13.04
C VAL A 150 5.12 5.50 14.03
N VAL A 151 3.93 5.31 14.60
CA VAL A 151 3.65 4.28 15.62
C VAL A 151 3.80 2.85 15.06
N PRO A 152 3.06 2.43 14.01
CA PRO A 152 3.24 1.08 13.45
C PRO A 152 4.63 0.88 12.84
N ALA A 153 5.24 1.91 12.25
CA ALA A 153 6.58 1.79 11.68
C ALA A 153 7.65 1.55 12.76
N CYS A 154 7.65 2.34 13.84
CA CYS A 154 8.57 2.16 14.96
C CYS A 154 8.30 0.85 15.71
N PHE A 155 7.03 0.44 15.84
CA PHE A 155 6.69 -0.85 16.43
C PHE A 155 7.23 -2.01 15.59
N ALA A 156 7.01 -1.99 14.27
CA ALA A 156 7.56 -2.99 13.35
C ALA A 156 9.09 -3.03 13.39
N LEU A 157 9.77 -1.87 13.38
CA LEU A 157 11.23 -1.80 13.52
C LEU A 157 11.71 -2.38 14.85
N SER A 158 10.99 -2.13 15.94
CA SER A 158 11.30 -2.70 17.25
C SER A 158 11.18 -4.22 17.23
N LEU A 159 10.15 -4.77 16.58
CA LEU A 159 10.00 -6.22 16.37
C LEU A 159 11.13 -6.79 15.50
N PHE A 160 11.57 -6.07 14.47
CA PHE A 160 12.71 -6.48 13.62
C PHE A 160 14.00 -6.55 14.42
N TYR A 161 14.31 -5.51 15.21
CA TYR A 161 15.48 -5.52 16.10
C TYR A 161 15.36 -6.59 17.19
N TRP A 162 14.15 -6.81 17.74
CA TRP A 162 13.93 -7.87 18.72
C TRP A 162 14.22 -9.24 18.13
N ARG A 163 13.73 -9.52 16.92
CA ARG A 163 14.04 -10.75 16.17
C ARG A 163 15.53 -10.87 15.85
N TRP A 164 16.18 -9.77 15.45
CA TRP A 164 17.62 -9.71 15.18
C TRP A 164 18.46 -10.01 16.42
N ARG A 165 18.01 -9.60 17.61
CA ARG A 165 18.64 -9.91 18.91
C ARG A 165 18.20 -11.26 19.48
N ASN A 166 17.69 -12.16 18.63
CA ASN A 166 17.20 -13.49 19.03
C ASN A 166 16.19 -13.42 20.18
N TRP A 167 15.24 -12.49 20.08
CA TRP A 167 14.17 -12.30 21.05
C TRP A 167 14.62 -11.85 22.45
N SER A 168 15.84 -11.30 22.58
CA SER A 168 16.33 -10.75 23.85
C SER A 168 15.92 -9.29 24.05
N ILE A 169 15.02 -9.04 25.00
CA ILE A 169 14.59 -7.69 25.39
C ILE A 169 15.74 -6.84 25.94
N PRO A 170 16.62 -7.33 26.83
CA PRO A 170 17.75 -6.53 27.32
C PRO A 170 18.67 -6.05 26.20
N LYS A 171 18.98 -6.92 25.23
CA LYS A 171 19.81 -6.57 24.08
C LYS A 171 19.13 -5.55 23.16
N LEU A 172 17.82 -5.68 22.93
CA LEU A 172 17.04 -4.69 22.18
C LEU A 172 17.14 -3.31 22.84
N ILE A 173 16.90 -3.23 24.15
CA ILE A 173 16.91 -1.97 24.90
C ILE A 173 18.29 -1.33 24.86
N VAL A 174 19.34 -2.09 25.20
CA VAL A 174 20.70 -1.55 25.33
C VAL A 174 21.31 -1.21 23.96
N LEU A 175 21.06 -1.99 22.92
CA LEU A 175 21.78 -1.88 21.65
C LEU A 175 21.02 -1.17 20.53
N ASP A 176 19.69 -1.16 20.56
CA ASP A 176 18.88 -0.73 19.41
C ASP A 176 17.73 0.22 19.75
N ALA A 177 17.31 0.38 21.02
CA ALA A 177 16.22 1.29 21.36
C ALA A 177 16.52 2.74 20.95
N TYR A 178 17.77 3.20 21.13
CA TYR A 178 18.17 4.54 20.68
C TYR A 178 17.98 4.73 19.17
N LYS A 179 18.17 3.68 18.35
CA LYS A 179 17.98 3.77 16.90
C LYS A 179 16.52 4.05 16.56
N VAL A 180 15.60 3.34 17.22
CA VAL A 180 14.16 3.54 17.03
C VAL A 180 13.73 4.92 17.50
N ILE A 181 14.28 5.41 18.62
CA ILE A 181 14.03 6.77 19.12
C ILE A 181 14.52 7.81 18.11
N VAL A 182 15.76 7.67 17.61
CA VAL A 182 16.33 8.58 16.60
C VAL A 182 15.48 8.57 15.33
N ILE A 183 15.05 7.40 14.85
CA ILE A 183 14.15 7.28 13.70
C ILE A 183 12.84 8.03 13.95
N ALA A 184 12.21 7.84 15.11
CA ALA A 184 10.96 8.50 15.46
C ALA A 184 11.12 10.02 15.52
N LEU A 185 12.17 10.52 16.18
CA LEU A 185 12.45 11.94 16.31
C LEU A 185 12.74 12.58 14.95
N LEU A 186 13.52 11.92 14.08
CA LEU A 186 13.79 12.42 12.74
C LEU A 186 12.54 12.42 11.87
N ALA A 187 11.72 11.35 11.92
CA ALA A 187 10.48 11.29 11.16
C ALA A 187 9.50 12.40 11.58
N LEU A 188 9.32 12.58 12.89
CA LEU A 188 8.50 13.65 13.44
C LEU A 188 9.10 15.03 13.17
N GLY A 189 10.43 15.17 13.17
CA GLY A 189 11.12 16.40 12.81
C GLY A 189 10.87 16.81 11.36
N VAL A 190 10.97 15.87 10.42
CA VAL A 190 10.62 16.08 9.00
C VAL A 190 9.14 16.47 8.87
N PHE A 191 8.23 15.77 9.57
CA PHE A 191 6.81 16.12 9.58
C PHE A 191 6.55 17.52 10.17
N ALA A 192 7.25 17.88 11.24
CA ALA A 192 7.13 19.16 11.92
C ALA A 192 7.58 20.34 11.06
N LEU A 193 8.38 20.13 10.01
CA LEU A 193 8.71 21.19 9.05
C LEU A 193 7.46 21.81 8.43
N TRP A 194 6.36 21.06 8.30
CA TRP A 194 5.09 21.63 7.86
C TRP A 194 4.59 22.71 8.83
N PHE A 195 4.63 22.45 10.14
CA PHE A 195 4.24 23.43 11.16
C PHE A 195 5.19 24.62 11.23
N VAL A 196 6.48 24.41 11.00
CA VAL A 196 7.50 25.48 11.03
C VAL A 196 7.36 26.40 9.82
N LEU A 197 7.03 25.86 8.65
CA LEU A 197 6.97 26.60 7.39
C LEU A 197 5.60 27.23 7.12
N ASP A 198 4.52 26.69 7.69
CA ASP A 198 3.18 27.27 7.52
C ASP A 198 3.00 28.48 8.45
N PRO A 199 2.54 29.63 7.95
CA PRO A 199 2.31 30.82 8.78
C PRO A 199 1.16 30.65 9.80
N PHE A 200 0.32 29.63 9.66
CA PHE A 200 -0.83 29.36 10.54
C PHE A 200 -0.78 27.95 11.16
N PRO A 201 0.22 27.63 11.99
CA PRO A 201 0.39 26.28 12.54
C PRO A 201 -0.76 25.84 13.47
N GLN A 202 -1.47 26.80 14.07
CA GLN A 202 -2.64 26.53 14.91
C GLN A 202 -3.79 25.89 14.11
N GLU A 203 -3.96 26.26 12.84
CA GLU A 203 -4.99 25.67 11.98
C GLU A 203 -4.63 24.23 11.61
N ILE A 204 -3.35 23.93 11.39
CA ILE A 204 -2.88 22.55 11.19
C ILE A 204 -3.20 21.72 12.44
N TRP A 205 -2.92 22.24 13.63
CA TRP A 205 -3.23 21.53 14.87
C TRP A 205 -4.73 21.22 15.00
N LYS A 206 -5.57 22.24 14.83
CA LYS A 206 -7.02 22.14 14.97
C LYS A 206 -7.64 21.20 13.93
N GLU A 207 -7.35 21.41 12.66
CA GLU A 207 -7.97 20.66 11.56
C GLU A 207 -7.35 19.27 11.39
N PHE A 208 -6.02 19.15 11.39
CA PHE A 208 -5.35 17.90 11.07
C PHE A 208 -5.12 17.01 12.29
N VAL A 209 -4.49 17.54 13.34
CA VAL A 209 -4.08 16.73 14.49
C VAL A 209 -5.30 16.33 15.30
N VAL A 210 -6.08 17.32 15.73
CA VAL A 210 -7.29 17.10 16.53
C VAL A 210 -8.45 16.64 15.64
N GLY A 211 -8.81 17.44 14.63
CA GLY A 211 -9.98 17.23 13.79
C GLY A 211 -9.95 15.92 12.99
N GLU A 212 -8.85 15.62 12.29
CA GLU A 212 -8.77 14.46 11.38
C GLU A 212 -8.17 13.19 12.02
N ASN A 213 -7.26 13.30 12.99
CA ASN A 213 -6.55 12.12 13.54
C ASN A 213 -6.98 11.75 14.95
N ALA A 214 -7.15 12.69 15.88
CA ALA A 214 -7.60 12.38 17.23
C ALA A 214 -9.07 11.90 17.24
N SER A 215 -9.94 12.53 16.44
CA SER A 215 -11.36 12.14 16.29
C SER A 215 -11.58 10.70 15.79
N LYS A 216 -10.56 10.05 15.22
CA LYS A 216 -10.63 8.63 14.82
C LYS A 216 -10.70 7.68 16.00
N PHE A 217 -10.33 8.14 17.19
CA PHE A 217 -10.43 7.38 18.44
C PHE A 217 -11.78 7.58 19.13
N ASP A 218 -12.53 8.62 18.79
CA ASP A 218 -13.85 8.85 19.37
C ASP A 218 -14.75 7.65 19.10
N ALA A 219 -15.37 7.14 20.16
CA ALA A 219 -16.22 5.96 20.07
C ALA A 219 -17.49 6.33 19.28
N ARG A 220 -17.79 5.57 18.22
CA ARG A 220 -19.01 5.78 17.43
C ARG A 220 -20.27 5.31 18.18
N SER A 221 -20.11 4.38 19.11
CA SER A 221 -21.12 3.95 20.07
C SER A 221 -20.64 4.14 21.51
N SER A 222 -21.53 3.95 22.49
CA SER A 222 -21.18 3.98 23.91
C SER A 222 -20.21 2.87 24.36
N HIS A 223 -19.89 1.89 23.50
CA HIS A 223 -19.11 0.69 23.87
C HIS A 223 -18.03 0.31 22.86
N TYR A 224 -16.80 0.81 23.07
CA TYR A 224 -15.62 0.52 22.23
C TYR A 224 -15.38 -0.97 21.94
N LEU A 225 -15.46 -1.84 22.95
CA LEU A 225 -15.19 -3.29 22.78
C LEU A 225 -16.25 -3.98 21.90
N LEU A 226 -17.50 -3.52 21.96
CA LEU A 226 -18.56 -4.04 21.12
C LEU A 226 -18.31 -3.64 19.65
N ASP A 227 -17.95 -2.39 19.41
CA ASP A 227 -17.60 -1.88 18.07
C ASP A 227 -16.37 -2.58 17.48
N LEU A 228 -15.37 -2.86 18.31
CA LEU A 228 -14.16 -3.60 17.92
C LEU A 228 -14.50 -4.99 17.35
N VAL A 229 -15.51 -5.68 17.89
CA VAL A 229 -15.84 -7.07 17.50
C VAL A 229 -17.00 -7.16 16.51
N ARG A 230 -18.03 -6.30 16.63
CA ARG A 230 -19.29 -6.42 15.87
C ARG A 230 -19.68 -5.15 15.10
N GLY A 231 -18.95 -4.05 15.24
CA GLY A 231 -19.24 -2.81 14.52
C GLY A 231 -18.94 -2.89 13.01
N GLY A 232 -19.45 -1.91 12.26
CA GLY A 232 -19.16 -1.77 10.82
C GLY A 232 -17.66 -1.63 10.50
N ASP A 233 -16.89 -1.07 11.43
CA ASP A 233 -15.44 -0.95 11.36
C ASP A 233 -14.73 -1.95 12.30
N SER A 234 -15.28 -3.15 12.47
CA SER A 234 -14.72 -4.18 13.36
C SER A 234 -13.35 -4.71 12.92
N LEU A 235 -12.67 -5.42 13.82
CA LEU A 235 -11.43 -6.14 13.56
C LEU A 235 -11.56 -7.12 12.38
N TRP A 236 -12.72 -7.78 12.24
CA TRP A 236 -12.99 -8.72 11.16
C TRP A 236 -13.08 -8.02 9.81
N MET A 237 -13.69 -6.84 9.78
CA MET A 237 -13.74 -6.01 8.58
C MET A 237 -12.36 -5.50 8.20
N LEU A 238 -11.53 -5.11 9.18
CA LEU A 238 -10.14 -4.74 8.92
C LEU A 238 -9.35 -5.92 8.31
N LEU A 239 -9.47 -7.12 8.88
CA LEU A 239 -8.82 -8.32 8.35
C LEU A 239 -9.30 -8.65 6.93
N LEU A 240 -10.62 -8.69 6.72
CA LEU A 240 -11.21 -9.02 5.44
C LEU A 240 -10.84 -8.00 4.36
N THR A 241 -10.94 -6.71 4.66
CA THR A 241 -10.60 -5.64 3.70
C THR A 241 -9.10 -5.62 3.38
N THR A 242 -8.25 -6.01 4.33
CA THR A 242 -6.81 -6.17 4.08
C THR A 242 -6.53 -7.33 3.13
N LEU A 243 -7.18 -8.48 3.32
CA LEU A 243 -7.05 -9.60 2.38
C LEU A 243 -7.66 -9.25 1.01
N ALA A 244 -8.76 -8.51 0.99
CA ALA A 244 -9.42 -8.05 -0.24
C ALA A 244 -8.57 -7.08 -1.06
N ASN A 245 -7.58 -6.40 -0.46
CA ASN A 245 -6.60 -5.60 -1.20
C ASN A 245 -5.78 -6.45 -2.19
N ALA A 246 -5.66 -7.78 -1.98
CA ALA A 246 -5.06 -8.69 -2.95
C ALA A 246 -5.95 -8.94 -4.18
N GLY A 247 -7.23 -8.55 -4.12
CA GLY A 247 -8.17 -8.70 -5.23
C GLY A 247 -8.40 -10.15 -5.62
N LEU A 248 -8.17 -10.45 -6.91
CA LEU A 248 -8.33 -11.78 -7.49
C LEU A 248 -7.42 -12.82 -6.81
N PHE A 249 -6.32 -12.37 -6.20
CA PHE A 249 -5.36 -13.21 -5.49
C PHE A 249 -5.73 -13.46 -4.03
N ILE A 250 -6.91 -13.05 -3.54
CA ILE A 250 -7.30 -13.23 -2.13
C ILE A 250 -7.16 -14.69 -1.65
N LEU A 251 -7.58 -15.68 -2.45
CA LEU A 251 -7.48 -17.10 -2.07
C LEU A 251 -6.05 -17.65 -2.22
N VAL A 252 -5.23 -17.07 -3.10
CA VAL A 252 -3.79 -17.35 -3.19
C VAL A 252 -3.08 -16.83 -1.94
N LEU A 253 -3.42 -15.62 -1.51
CA LEU A 253 -2.91 -15.01 -0.29
C LEU A 253 -3.29 -15.82 0.95
N ILE A 254 -4.56 -16.22 1.09
CA ILE A 254 -5.01 -17.08 2.19
C ILE A 254 -4.23 -18.41 2.18
N SER A 255 -4.03 -19.01 1.00
CA SER A 255 -3.23 -20.23 0.88
C SER A 255 -1.78 -20.02 1.33
N ALA A 256 -1.17 -18.88 1.02
CA ALA A 256 0.18 -18.54 1.46
C ALA A 256 0.26 -18.35 2.98
N LEU A 257 -0.73 -17.71 3.60
CA LEU A 257 -0.79 -17.55 5.06
C LEU A 257 -1.01 -18.89 5.78
N VAL A 258 -1.87 -19.75 5.24
CA VAL A 258 -2.05 -21.13 5.74
C VAL A 258 -0.74 -21.92 5.63
N GLN A 259 -0.01 -21.76 4.53
CA GLN A 259 1.29 -22.39 4.35
C GLN A 259 2.33 -21.90 5.36
N CYS A 260 2.41 -20.58 5.60
CA CYS A 260 3.24 -19.98 6.65
C CYS A 260 2.89 -20.59 8.03
N TRP A 261 1.60 -20.71 8.35
CA TRP A 261 1.15 -21.29 9.62
C TRP A 261 1.54 -22.76 9.79
N ARG A 262 1.38 -23.56 8.73
CA ARG A 262 1.78 -24.98 8.70
C ARG A 262 3.28 -25.14 8.92
N GLN A 263 4.09 -24.23 8.35
CA GLN A 263 5.55 -24.26 8.43
C GLN A 263 6.12 -23.31 9.48
N ARG A 264 5.31 -22.82 10.43
CA ARG A 264 5.70 -21.79 11.41
C ARG A 264 6.96 -22.10 12.23
N ARG A 265 7.31 -23.38 12.40
CA ARG A 265 8.53 -23.82 13.10
C ARG A 265 9.81 -23.72 12.26
N PHE A 266 9.66 -23.56 10.94
CA PHE A 266 10.73 -23.59 9.95
C PHE A 266 10.77 -22.30 9.11
N LEU A 267 10.11 -21.23 9.56
CA LEU A 267 10.15 -19.94 8.88
C LEU A 267 11.58 -19.42 8.86
N SER A 268 12.00 -18.89 7.70
CA SER A 268 13.25 -18.17 7.57
C SER A 268 13.25 -16.92 8.46
N PHE A 269 14.43 -16.35 8.64
CA PHE A 269 14.58 -15.08 9.34
C PHE A 269 13.74 -13.98 8.67
N GLU A 270 13.81 -13.86 7.35
CA GLU A 270 13.13 -12.84 6.55
C GLU A 270 11.62 -13.06 6.49
N GLU A 271 11.16 -14.31 6.37
CA GLU A 271 9.73 -14.62 6.45
C GLU A 271 9.13 -14.18 7.79
N THR A 272 9.89 -14.40 8.88
CA THR A 272 9.51 -13.92 10.21
C THR A 272 9.40 -12.40 10.22
N LEU A 273 10.37 -11.68 9.63
CA LEU A 273 10.33 -10.22 9.54
C LEU A 273 9.12 -9.71 8.74
N LEU A 274 8.83 -10.30 7.58
CA LEU A 274 7.66 -9.94 6.77
C LEU A 274 6.35 -10.11 7.56
N LEU A 275 6.21 -11.22 8.30
CA LEU A 275 5.04 -11.48 9.15
C LEU A 275 4.97 -10.52 10.35
N LEU A 276 6.11 -10.16 10.95
CA LEU A 276 6.15 -9.16 12.03
C LEU A 276 5.75 -7.76 11.55
N LEU A 277 6.11 -7.38 10.32
CA LEU A 277 5.67 -6.13 9.72
C LEU A 277 4.14 -6.10 9.53
N ILE A 278 3.59 -7.17 8.95
CA ILE A 278 2.14 -7.35 8.78
C ILE A 278 1.42 -7.26 10.13
N LEU A 279 1.92 -8.00 11.13
CA LEU A 279 1.34 -8.06 12.46
C LEU A 279 1.39 -6.70 13.17
N ALA A 280 2.52 -5.99 13.10
CA ALA A 280 2.70 -4.69 13.73
C ALA A 280 1.67 -3.67 13.25
N PHE A 281 1.53 -3.54 11.93
CA PHE A 281 0.56 -2.62 11.34
C PHE A 281 -0.87 -3.03 11.67
N PHE A 282 -1.20 -4.32 11.58
CA PHE A 282 -2.53 -4.82 11.92
C PHE A 282 -2.90 -4.53 13.37
N ILE A 283 -2.00 -4.78 14.32
CA ILE A 283 -2.23 -4.51 15.74
C ILE A 283 -2.48 -3.01 15.95
N VAL A 284 -1.60 -2.14 15.46
CA VAL A 284 -1.73 -0.70 15.71
C VAL A 284 -2.98 -0.12 15.06
N PHE A 285 -3.29 -0.47 13.81
CA PHE A 285 -4.50 0.01 13.14
C PHE A 285 -5.79 -0.70 13.56
N SER A 286 -5.70 -1.71 14.43
CA SER A 286 -6.87 -2.25 15.13
C SER A 286 -7.32 -1.40 16.33
N LEU A 287 -6.46 -0.49 16.82
CA LEU A 287 -6.77 0.31 18.01
C LEU A 287 -7.78 1.45 17.76
N PRO A 288 -7.69 2.25 16.68
CA PRO A 288 -8.66 3.32 16.43
C PRO A 288 -10.08 2.79 16.23
N SER A 289 -11.09 3.57 16.61
CA SER A 289 -12.49 3.23 16.41
C SER A 289 -12.87 3.19 14.92
N GLN A 290 -12.26 4.07 14.12
CA GLN A 290 -12.39 4.08 12.66
C GLN A 290 -11.28 3.25 12.01
N ARG A 291 -11.63 2.16 11.33
CA ARG A 291 -10.69 1.20 10.75
C ARG A 291 -10.93 1.05 9.25
N SER A 292 -9.86 0.99 8.48
CA SER A 292 -9.93 0.78 7.04
C SER A 292 -8.78 -0.09 6.57
N GLY A 293 -9.06 -1.05 5.68
CA GLY A 293 -8.02 -1.81 4.98
C GLY A 293 -7.05 -0.94 4.18
N ARG A 294 -7.41 0.33 3.90
CA ARG A 294 -6.52 1.32 3.27
C ARG A 294 -5.35 1.74 4.19
N TYR A 295 -5.47 1.56 5.51
CA TYR A 295 -4.36 1.82 6.44
C TYR A 295 -3.29 0.72 6.43
N LEU A 296 -3.62 -0.44 5.85
CA LEU A 296 -2.74 -1.61 5.76
C LEU A 296 -2.13 -1.77 4.36
N LEU A 297 -2.25 -0.77 3.50
CA LEU A 297 -1.57 -0.76 2.20
C LEU A 297 -0.04 -0.94 2.31
N PRO A 298 0.66 -0.33 3.29
CA PRO A 298 2.11 -0.49 3.40
C PRO A 298 2.59 -1.93 3.65
N VAL A 299 1.73 -2.86 4.07
CA VAL A 299 2.11 -4.27 4.28
C VAL A 299 1.80 -5.17 3.08
N MET A 300 1.12 -4.65 2.06
CA MET A 300 0.81 -5.41 0.84
C MET A 300 2.07 -5.92 0.10
N PRO A 301 3.20 -5.17 0.02
CA PRO A 301 4.44 -5.72 -0.53
C PRO A 301 4.95 -6.96 0.21
N ALA A 302 4.77 -7.01 1.54
CA ALA A 302 5.18 -8.16 2.34
C ALA A 302 4.31 -9.40 2.06
N PHE A 303 3.00 -9.22 1.88
CA PHE A 303 2.11 -10.30 1.44
C PHE A 303 2.50 -10.85 0.06
N ALA A 304 2.84 -9.97 -0.89
CA ALA A 304 3.30 -10.39 -2.21
C ALA A 304 4.62 -11.17 -2.16
N ALA A 305 5.56 -10.75 -1.30
CA ALA A 305 6.79 -11.50 -1.05
C ALA A 305 6.51 -12.91 -0.51
N LEU A 306 5.58 -13.06 0.45
CA LEU A 306 5.19 -14.36 0.98
C LEU A 306 4.57 -15.26 -0.11
N ILE A 307 3.67 -14.72 -0.95
CA ILE A 307 3.11 -15.48 -2.09
C ILE A 307 4.23 -15.95 -3.02
N ALA A 308 5.19 -15.08 -3.34
CA ALA A 308 6.29 -15.42 -4.24
C ALA A 308 7.23 -16.49 -3.65
N LEU A 309 7.53 -16.42 -2.35
CA LEU A 309 8.37 -17.42 -1.66
C LEU A 309 7.72 -18.81 -1.64
N TYR A 310 6.39 -18.86 -1.49
CA TYR A 310 5.65 -20.12 -1.47
C TYR A 310 5.14 -20.56 -2.84
N TRP A 311 5.36 -19.76 -3.90
CA TRP A 311 4.68 -19.88 -5.19
C TRP A 311 4.53 -21.31 -5.70
N ASP A 312 5.63 -22.06 -5.77
CA ASP A 312 5.64 -23.43 -6.31
C ASP A 312 4.83 -24.40 -5.46
N ARG A 313 4.83 -24.21 -4.13
CA ARG A 313 4.12 -25.04 -3.15
C ARG A 313 2.65 -24.69 -3.01
N LEU A 314 2.23 -23.50 -3.47
CA LEU A 314 0.84 -23.09 -3.36
C LEU A 314 -0.08 -23.99 -4.20
N PRO A 315 -1.24 -24.38 -3.64
CA PRO A 315 -2.18 -25.23 -4.34
C PRO A 315 -2.84 -24.49 -5.51
N LEU A 316 -3.19 -25.21 -6.57
CA LEU A 316 -3.72 -24.62 -7.80
C LEU A 316 -5.14 -24.06 -7.67
N TRP A 317 -5.91 -24.49 -6.68
CA TRP A 317 -7.31 -24.08 -6.54
C TRP A 317 -7.44 -22.55 -6.32
N GLY A 318 -6.53 -21.93 -5.57
CA GLY A 318 -6.52 -20.48 -5.37
C GLY A 318 -6.31 -19.71 -6.67
N PHE A 319 -5.43 -20.21 -7.53
CA PHE A 319 -5.18 -19.62 -8.86
C PHE A 319 -6.33 -19.87 -9.83
N ARG A 320 -6.95 -21.06 -9.79
CA ARG A 320 -8.16 -21.35 -10.59
C ARG A 320 -9.33 -20.45 -10.18
N PHE A 321 -9.47 -20.17 -8.89
CA PHE A 321 -10.48 -19.21 -8.43
C PHE A 321 -10.20 -17.80 -8.96
N ALA A 322 -8.94 -17.35 -8.92
CA ALA A 322 -8.55 -16.07 -9.52
C ALA A 322 -8.92 -16.02 -11.02
N LEU A 323 -8.60 -17.08 -11.77
CA LEU A 323 -8.96 -17.21 -13.19
C LEU A 323 -10.48 -17.24 -13.42
N LEU A 324 -11.26 -17.91 -12.58
CA LEU A 324 -12.72 -17.90 -12.66
C LEU A 324 -13.29 -16.49 -12.44
N LEU A 325 -12.75 -15.74 -11.48
CA LEU A 325 -13.14 -14.34 -11.28
C LEU A 325 -12.72 -13.46 -12.46
N GLN A 326 -11.53 -13.66 -13.03
CA GLN A 326 -11.09 -12.99 -14.27
C GLN A 326 -12.05 -13.29 -15.42
N LEU A 327 -12.46 -14.56 -15.59
CA LEU A 327 -13.42 -14.96 -16.62
C LEU A 327 -14.76 -14.25 -16.44
N ILE A 328 -15.29 -14.20 -15.22
CA ILE A 328 -16.54 -13.51 -14.92
C ILE A 328 -16.43 -12.01 -15.23
N LEU A 329 -15.34 -11.36 -14.80
CA LEU A 329 -15.12 -9.94 -15.07
C LEU A 329 -14.98 -9.65 -16.57
N LEU A 330 -14.19 -10.44 -17.30
CA LEU A 330 -14.03 -10.28 -18.74
C LEU A 330 -15.34 -10.55 -19.49
N ALA A 331 -16.10 -11.57 -19.11
CA ALA A 331 -17.41 -11.85 -19.70
C ALA A 331 -18.39 -10.70 -19.44
N ALA A 332 -18.42 -10.14 -18.23
CA ALA A 332 -19.24 -8.98 -17.91
C ALA A 332 -18.83 -7.75 -18.72
N LEU A 333 -17.54 -7.47 -18.84
CA LEU A 333 -17.03 -6.36 -19.65
C LEU A 333 -17.35 -6.55 -21.14
N THR A 334 -17.22 -7.77 -21.65
CA THR A 334 -17.59 -8.12 -23.04
C THR A 334 -19.08 -7.88 -23.27
N TRP A 335 -19.93 -8.33 -22.35
CA TRP A 335 -21.38 -8.15 -22.43
C TRP A 335 -21.77 -6.67 -22.37
N VAL A 336 -21.22 -5.91 -21.41
CA VAL A 336 -21.49 -4.46 -21.29
C VAL A 336 -21.02 -3.73 -22.55
N GLY A 337 -19.78 -3.96 -22.99
CA GLY A 337 -19.23 -3.32 -24.20
C GLY A 337 -20.05 -3.63 -25.45
N SER A 338 -20.52 -4.88 -25.58
CA SER A 338 -21.30 -5.31 -26.75
C SER A 338 -22.67 -4.65 -26.76
N ASN A 339 -23.32 -4.52 -25.59
CA ASN A 339 -24.59 -3.84 -25.48
C ASN A 339 -24.45 -2.32 -25.73
N LEU A 340 -23.37 -1.70 -25.24
CA LEU A 340 -23.13 -0.27 -25.49
C LEU A 340 -22.89 0.05 -26.98
N GLN A 341 -22.31 -0.88 -27.74
CA GLN A 341 -22.05 -0.68 -29.17
C GLN A 341 -23.22 -1.11 -30.07
N LEU A 342 -23.85 -2.24 -29.76
CA LEU A 342 -24.76 -2.95 -30.68
C LEU A 342 -26.24 -2.91 -30.29
N SER A 343 -26.60 -2.58 -29.04
CA SER A 343 -27.98 -2.71 -28.57
C SER A 343 -28.59 -1.40 -28.07
N ASP A 344 -29.91 -1.26 -28.27
CA ASP A 344 -30.72 -0.18 -27.69
C ASP A 344 -30.93 -0.32 -26.16
N PHE A 345 -30.49 -1.44 -25.57
CA PHE A 345 -30.81 -1.80 -24.19
C PHE A 345 -30.12 -0.90 -23.15
N LEU A 346 -28.88 -0.45 -23.41
CA LEU A 346 -28.10 0.39 -22.49
C LEU A 346 -27.91 1.84 -22.98
N GLY A 347 -28.53 2.22 -24.10
CA GLY A 347 -28.37 3.53 -24.72
C GLY A 347 -28.67 3.45 -26.22
N LYS A 348 -28.40 4.52 -26.98
CA LYS A 348 -28.51 4.46 -28.45
C LYS A 348 -27.32 3.66 -29.01
N PRO A 349 -27.54 2.63 -29.85
CA PRO A 349 -26.48 1.87 -30.48
C PRO A 349 -25.60 2.80 -31.32
N GLY A 350 -24.29 2.53 -31.35
CA GLY A 350 -23.31 3.36 -32.03
C GLY A 350 -22.87 4.64 -31.31
N LEU A 351 -23.37 4.93 -30.09
CA LEU A 351 -22.80 6.00 -29.24
C LEU A 351 -21.37 5.68 -28.78
N TRP A 352 -21.07 4.41 -28.57
CA TRP A 352 -19.77 3.91 -28.16
C TRP A 352 -19.20 3.04 -29.26
N ASP A 353 -18.21 3.55 -29.99
CA ASP A 353 -17.53 2.80 -31.04
C ASP A 353 -16.18 2.29 -30.53
N TYR A 354 -16.14 1.02 -30.14
CA TYR A 354 -14.91 0.37 -29.71
C TYR A 354 -14.10 -0.10 -30.92
N SER A 355 -12.80 0.18 -30.92
CA SER A 355 -11.90 -0.25 -31.99
C SER A 355 -11.77 -1.78 -32.04
N TYR A 356 -11.43 -2.32 -33.22
CA TYR A 356 -11.16 -3.76 -33.37
C TYR A 356 -10.07 -4.25 -32.41
N ALA A 357 -9.08 -3.41 -32.08
CA ALA A 357 -8.04 -3.74 -31.12
C ALA A 357 -8.62 -4.04 -29.72
N HIS A 358 -9.66 -3.33 -29.29
CA HIS A 358 -10.34 -3.62 -28.02
C HIS A 358 -10.91 -5.04 -27.99
N TRP A 359 -11.64 -5.44 -29.03
CA TRP A 359 -12.26 -6.76 -29.14
C TRP A 359 -11.23 -7.88 -29.28
N ILE A 360 -10.15 -7.65 -30.03
CA ILE A 360 -9.02 -8.58 -30.12
C ILE A 360 -8.38 -8.78 -28.75
N MET A 361 -8.17 -7.72 -27.97
CA MET A 361 -7.61 -7.82 -26.62
C MET A 361 -8.55 -8.58 -25.67
N ILE A 362 -9.86 -8.29 -25.69
CA ILE A 362 -10.85 -9.04 -24.90
C ILE A 362 -10.82 -10.53 -25.28
N GLY A 363 -10.87 -10.85 -26.57
CA GLY A 363 -10.84 -12.23 -27.06
C GLY A 363 -9.55 -12.97 -26.66
N ALA A 364 -8.40 -12.30 -26.79
CA ALA A 364 -7.12 -12.84 -26.35
C ALA A 364 -7.07 -13.08 -24.83
N SER A 365 -7.58 -12.14 -24.02
CA SER A 365 -7.67 -12.30 -22.57
C SER A 365 -8.59 -13.46 -22.16
N LEU A 366 -9.76 -13.60 -22.80
CA LEU A 366 -10.66 -14.73 -22.58
C LEU A 366 -9.99 -16.06 -22.91
N LEU A 367 -9.32 -16.14 -24.07
CA LEU A 367 -8.58 -17.34 -24.49
C LEU A 367 -7.47 -17.69 -23.50
N LEU A 368 -6.69 -16.71 -23.04
CA LEU A 368 -5.66 -16.91 -22.02
C LEU A 368 -6.26 -17.45 -20.73
N VAL A 369 -7.34 -16.85 -20.22
CA VAL A 369 -7.99 -17.31 -18.98
C VAL A 369 -8.50 -18.75 -19.11
N LEU A 370 -9.13 -19.10 -20.24
CA LEU A 370 -9.55 -20.47 -20.52
C LEU A 370 -8.36 -21.45 -20.56
N LEU A 371 -7.26 -21.07 -21.22
CA LEU A 371 -6.03 -21.86 -21.21
C LEU A 371 -5.50 -22.07 -19.78
N GLY A 372 -5.53 -21.04 -18.93
CA GLY A 372 -5.12 -21.15 -17.53
C GLY A 372 -5.98 -22.10 -16.70
N LEU A 373 -7.29 -22.15 -16.98
CA LEU A 373 -8.23 -23.03 -16.30
C LEU A 373 -8.04 -24.50 -16.68
N PHE A 374 -7.87 -24.78 -17.98
CA PHE A 374 -7.78 -26.14 -18.50
C PHE A 374 -6.36 -26.73 -18.44
N TYR A 375 -5.31 -25.92 -18.59
CA TYR A 375 -3.91 -26.38 -18.63
C TYR A 375 -3.16 -26.13 -17.32
N ARG A 376 -2.99 -27.20 -16.55
CA ARG A 376 -2.35 -27.21 -15.22
C ARG A 376 -0.98 -26.51 -15.19
N ALA A 377 -0.17 -26.69 -16.23
CA ALA A 377 1.19 -26.15 -16.30
C ALA A 377 1.22 -24.61 -16.35
N HIS A 378 0.17 -23.99 -16.89
CA HIS A 378 0.12 -22.55 -17.12
C HIS A 378 -0.81 -21.81 -16.14
N THR A 379 -1.60 -22.53 -15.33
CA THR A 379 -2.57 -21.96 -14.38
C THR A 379 -2.00 -20.83 -13.54
N LYS A 380 -0.83 -21.01 -12.91
CA LYS A 380 -0.25 -19.99 -12.02
C LYS A 380 0.20 -18.75 -12.77
N THR A 381 0.90 -18.93 -13.89
CA THR A 381 1.45 -17.84 -14.71
C THR A 381 0.33 -17.04 -15.38
N ILE A 382 -0.69 -17.71 -15.91
CA ILE A 382 -1.84 -17.05 -16.54
C ILE A 382 -2.67 -16.31 -15.51
N ALA A 383 -2.88 -16.88 -14.31
CA ALA A 383 -3.59 -16.18 -13.24
C ALA A 383 -2.91 -14.86 -12.87
N LEU A 384 -1.58 -14.79 -12.93
CA LEU A 384 -0.81 -13.56 -12.70
C LEU A 384 -0.87 -12.56 -13.86
N ALA A 385 -1.06 -13.05 -15.09
CA ALA A 385 -1.09 -12.22 -16.30
C ALA A 385 -2.44 -11.55 -16.55
N GLY A 386 -3.52 -12.05 -15.93
CA GLY A 386 -4.89 -11.57 -16.13
C GLY A 386 -5.38 -10.50 -15.16
#